data_AF-N1UMQ5-F1
#
_entry.id   AF-N1UMQ5-F1
#
_cell.length_a   1.000
_cell.length_b   1.000
_cell.length_c   1.000
_cell.angle_alpha   90.00
_cell.angle_beta   90.00
_cell.angle_gamma   90.00
#
_symmetry.space_group_name_H-M   'P 1'
#
loop_
_entity.id
_entity.type
_entity.pdbx_description
1 polymer ?
#
loop_
_entity_poly.entity_id
_entity_poly.type
_entity_poly.pdbx_seq_one_letter_code
_entity_poly.pdbx_strand_id
1 'polypeptide(L)'
;MRFWIKLFWVLVFGTLAAFFYFCIHTLKERESLLVLDGSEELLDYTSGPGYVFEWKTIFPWKYTVVRFPIFSKISNVVLNIDLSSGMFPENSPEGKIKISLEVRYSLYPNKAFEFLEAAGIGQEKIDAYIRKIVYSVIRKKVEEFLANPNALKTNLDNYLRTSFSSELLSEEKHFKI
;
A
#
# COMPACT_ATOMS: atom_id res chain seq x y z
N MET A 1 -4.18 -11.43 -57.59
CA MET A 1 -5.20 -11.18 -56.54
C MET A 1 -5.14 -12.15 -55.36
N ARG A 2 -5.10 -13.48 -55.57
CA ARG A 2 -5.14 -14.48 -54.46
C ARG A 2 -4.02 -14.35 -53.41
N PHE A 3 -2.81 -13.95 -53.82
CA PHE A 3 -1.68 -13.73 -52.91
C PHE A 3 -1.91 -12.52 -51.98
N TRP A 4 -2.32 -11.37 -52.55
CA TRP A 4 -2.58 -10.14 -51.80
C TRP A 4 -3.71 -10.30 -50.78
N ILE A 5 -4.75 -11.05 -51.11
CA ILE A 5 -5.85 -11.36 -50.18
C ILE A 5 -5.33 -12.21 -49.01
N LYS A 6 -4.51 -13.24 -49.28
CA LYS A 6 -3.90 -14.06 -48.21
C LYS A 6 -2.97 -13.24 -47.33
N LEU A 7 -2.12 -12.39 -47.92
CA LEU A 7 -1.22 -11.51 -47.18
C LEU A 7 -1.99 -10.54 -46.28
N PHE A 8 -3.08 -9.96 -46.79
CA PHE A 8 -3.96 -9.09 -46.01
C PHE A 8 -4.52 -9.81 -44.77
N TRP A 9 -5.07 -11.01 -44.95
CA TRP A 9 -5.59 -11.78 -43.81
C TRP A 9 -4.50 -12.15 -42.81
N VAL A 10 -3.31 -12.56 -43.28
CA VAL A 10 -2.17 -12.86 -42.40
C VAL A 10 -1.76 -11.63 -41.58
N LEU A 11 -1.71 -10.44 -42.20
CA LEU A 11 -1.40 -9.21 -41.49
C LEU A 11 -2.48 -8.86 -40.46
N VAL A 12 -3.76 -8.95 -40.83
CA VAL A 12 -4.88 -8.65 -39.93
C VAL A 12 -4.90 -9.61 -38.73
N PHE A 13 -4.80 -10.92 -38.95
CA PHE A 13 -4.78 -11.87 -37.85
C PHE A 13 -3.50 -11.78 -37.02
N GLY A 14 -2.36 -11.49 -37.67
CA GLY A 14 -1.10 -11.28 -36.99
C GLY A 14 -1.13 -10.06 -36.06
N THR A 15 -1.68 -8.93 -36.50
CA THR A 15 -1.81 -7.73 -35.66
C THR A 15 -2.82 -7.92 -34.55
N LEU A 16 -3.95 -8.58 -34.81
CA LEU A 16 -4.93 -8.96 -33.77
C LEU A 16 -4.31 -9.88 -32.72
N ALA A 17 -3.57 -10.91 -33.15
CA ALA A 17 -2.90 -11.83 -32.23
C ALA A 17 -1.84 -11.12 -31.38
N ALA A 18 -1.02 -10.25 -31.98
CA ALA A 18 -0.06 -9.44 -31.25
C ALA A 18 -0.76 -8.51 -30.24
N PHE A 19 -1.83 -7.84 -30.66
CA PHE A 19 -2.63 -6.97 -29.80
C PHE A 19 -3.16 -7.73 -28.56
N PHE A 20 -3.79 -8.89 -28.75
CA PHE A 20 -4.26 -9.69 -27.62
C PHE A 20 -3.12 -10.18 -26.74
N TYR A 21 -1.99 -10.57 -27.32
CA TYR A 21 -0.83 -11.02 -26.57
C TYR A 21 -0.28 -9.93 -25.63
N PHE A 22 -0.23 -8.68 -26.08
CA PHE A 22 0.27 -7.57 -25.26
C PHE A 22 -0.76 -7.08 -24.24
N CYS A 23 -2.05 -7.11 -24.56
CA CYS A 23 -3.10 -6.59 -23.69
C CYS A 23 -3.58 -7.60 -22.63
N ILE A 24 -3.36 -8.90 -22.82
CA ILE A 24 -3.80 -9.92 -21.87
C ILE A 24 -2.75 -10.13 -20.80
N HIS A 25 -3.08 -9.79 -19.56
CA HIS A 25 -2.27 -10.01 -18.37
C HIS A 25 -2.80 -11.18 -17.56
N THR A 26 -1.89 -12.09 -17.20
CA THR A 26 -2.19 -13.18 -16.27
C THR A 26 -1.94 -12.72 -14.83
N LEU A 27 -2.99 -12.68 -14.02
CA LEU A 27 -2.91 -12.37 -12.60
C LEU A 27 -3.04 -13.65 -11.78
N LYS A 28 -2.07 -13.88 -10.88
CA LYS A 28 -2.17 -14.94 -9.88
C LYS A 28 -3.16 -14.56 -8.79
N GLU A 29 -3.49 -15.52 -7.93
CA GLU A 29 -4.20 -15.21 -6.70
C GLU A 29 -3.44 -14.15 -5.90
N ARG A 30 -4.17 -13.15 -5.37
CA ARG A 30 -3.62 -12.06 -4.56
C ARG A 30 -2.67 -11.11 -5.30
N GLU A 31 -2.72 -11.12 -6.63
CA GLU A 31 -2.14 -10.07 -7.47
C GLU A 31 -3.26 -9.17 -7.99
N SER A 32 -2.88 -7.96 -8.39
CA SER A 32 -3.77 -6.98 -9.00
C SER A 32 -3.02 -6.27 -10.11
N LEU A 33 -3.73 -5.86 -11.15
CA LEU A 33 -3.20 -5.00 -12.20
C LEU A 33 -3.56 -3.55 -11.87
N LEU A 34 -2.55 -2.69 -11.82
CA LEU A 34 -2.70 -1.25 -11.69
C LEU A 34 -2.40 -0.60 -13.02
N VAL A 35 -3.18 0.40 -13.38
CA VAL A 35 -2.93 1.26 -14.54
C VAL A 35 -2.67 2.66 -14.04
N LEU A 36 -1.50 3.20 -14.39
CA LEU A 36 -1.05 4.52 -13.98
C LEU A 36 -0.95 5.44 -15.18
N ASP A 37 -1.22 6.73 -14.98
CA ASP A 37 -0.85 7.77 -15.95
C ASP A 37 0.63 8.13 -15.82
N GLY A 38 1.16 8.95 -16.74
CA GLY A 38 2.53 9.44 -16.75
C GLY A 38 2.92 10.27 -15.52
N SER A 39 1.94 10.67 -14.69
CA SER A 39 2.11 11.33 -13.39
C SER A 39 2.17 10.36 -12.20
N GLU A 40 2.19 9.04 -12.43
CA GLU A 40 2.05 7.97 -11.42
C GLU A 40 0.69 7.93 -10.70
N GLU A 41 -0.32 8.63 -11.23
CA GLU A 41 -1.67 8.61 -10.68
C GLU A 41 -2.40 7.31 -11.05
N LEU A 42 -3.11 6.72 -10.09
CA LEU A 42 -3.86 5.47 -10.27
C LEU A 42 -5.13 5.72 -11.06
N LEU A 43 -5.20 5.19 -12.29
CA LEU A 43 -6.37 5.30 -13.16
C LEU A 43 -7.31 4.11 -13.06
N ASP A 44 -6.76 2.91 -12.86
CA ASP A 44 -7.53 1.68 -12.86
C ASP A 44 -6.89 0.62 -11.96
N TYR A 45 -7.74 -0.24 -11.41
CA TYR A 45 -7.38 -1.35 -10.55
C TYR A 45 -8.24 -2.56 -10.89
N THR A 46 -7.59 -3.66 -11.27
CA THR A 46 -8.24 -4.94 -11.47
C THR A 46 -7.61 -6.00 -10.58
N SER A 47 -8.38 -6.58 -9.66
CA SER A 47 -7.92 -7.70 -8.83
C SER A 47 -8.00 -9.04 -9.58
N GLY A 48 -6.99 -9.89 -9.41
CA GLY A 48 -7.03 -11.28 -9.89
C GLY A 48 -7.78 -12.23 -8.94
N PRO A 49 -7.70 -13.56 -9.18
CA PRO A 49 -6.94 -14.22 -10.25
C PRO A 49 -7.67 -14.21 -11.60
N GLY A 50 -6.92 -14.37 -12.69
CA GLY A 50 -7.50 -14.56 -14.03
C GLY A 50 -6.73 -13.90 -15.16
N TYR A 51 -7.36 -13.86 -16.33
CA TYR A 51 -6.87 -13.10 -17.49
C TYR A 51 -7.56 -11.75 -17.50
N VAL A 52 -6.77 -10.69 -17.43
CA VAL A 52 -7.26 -9.30 -17.50
C VAL A 52 -6.82 -8.72 -18.83
N PHE A 53 -7.77 -8.16 -19.57
CA PHE A 53 -7.48 -7.44 -20.79
C PHE A 53 -7.32 -5.95 -20.48
N GLU A 54 -6.12 -5.41 -20.72
CA GLU A 54 -5.79 -3.99 -20.52
C GLU A 54 -5.17 -3.39 -21.79
N TRP A 55 -5.96 -2.62 -22.52
CA TRP A 55 -5.58 -2.02 -23.80
C TRP A 55 -4.60 -0.84 -23.65
N LYS A 56 -4.55 -0.18 -22.48
CA LYS A 56 -3.62 0.93 -22.23
C LYS A 56 -2.16 0.49 -22.30
N THR A 57 -1.90 -0.82 -22.20
CA THR A 57 -0.57 -1.44 -22.44
C THR A 57 0.03 -1.09 -23.81
N ILE A 58 -0.80 -0.74 -24.80
CA ILE A 58 -0.36 -0.38 -26.16
C ILE A 58 0.28 1.01 -26.23
N PHE A 59 0.00 1.85 -25.23
CA PHE A 59 0.49 3.23 -25.14
C PHE A 59 1.46 3.36 -23.95
N PRO A 60 2.59 2.63 -23.91
CA PRO A 60 3.49 2.60 -22.76
C PRO A 60 4.18 3.95 -22.49
N TRP A 61 4.16 4.87 -23.46
CA TRP A 61 4.66 6.24 -23.28
C TRP A 61 3.69 7.14 -22.50
N LYS A 62 2.43 6.71 -22.34
CA LYS A 62 1.39 7.44 -21.61
C LYS A 62 0.95 6.70 -20.35
N TYR A 63 0.83 5.39 -20.43
CA TYR A 63 0.34 4.57 -19.33
C TYR A 63 1.37 3.57 -18.85
N THR A 64 1.44 3.39 -17.54
CA THR A 64 2.24 2.36 -16.90
C THR A 64 1.32 1.30 -16.33
N VAL A 65 1.41 0.06 -16.83
CA VAL A 65 0.60 -1.07 -16.37
C VAL A 65 1.49 -1.98 -15.52
N VAL A 66 1.19 -2.08 -14.22
CA VAL A 66 2.03 -2.81 -13.26
C VAL A 66 1.23 -3.83 -12.46
N ARG A 67 1.88 -4.94 -12.13
CA ARG A 67 1.31 -5.94 -11.22
C ARG A 67 1.67 -5.57 -9.79
N PHE A 68 0.65 -5.54 -8.93
CA PHE A 68 0.79 -5.20 -7.52
C PHE A 68 0.32 -6.36 -6.64
N PRO A 69 1.19 -6.90 -5.77
CA PRO A 69 0.77 -7.91 -4.81
C PRO A 69 0.00 -7.27 -3.65
N ILE A 70 -1.20 -7.78 -3.36
CA ILE A 70 -2.08 -7.25 -2.31
C ILE A 70 -1.95 -8.00 -0.97
N PHE A 71 -1.13 -9.05 -0.90
CA PHE A 71 -1.00 -9.89 0.29
C PHE A 71 0.42 -9.89 0.87
N SER A 72 0.52 -10.08 2.20
CA SER A 72 1.77 -10.25 2.96
C SER A 72 2.77 -9.12 2.71
N LYS A 73 2.31 -7.87 2.83
CA LYS A 73 3.17 -6.70 2.81
C LYS A 73 3.73 -6.46 4.21
N ILE A 74 4.95 -5.93 4.24
CA ILE A 74 5.66 -5.59 5.47
C ILE A 74 6.08 -4.13 5.37
N SER A 75 5.78 -3.35 6.40
CA SER A 75 6.25 -1.98 6.56
C SER A 75 6.98 -1.85 7.89
N ASN A 76 8.22 -1.35 7.84
CA ASN A 76 9.02 -1.11 9.04
C ASN A 76 8.81 0.33 9.50
N VAL A 77 8.18 0.48 10.66
CA VAL A 77 7.79 1.76 11.22
C VAL A 77 8.68 2.07 12.41
N VAL A 78 9.49 3.13 12.29
CA VAL A 78 10.27 3.69 13.40
C VAL A 78 9.68 5.05 13.76
N LEU A 79 9.23 5.18 15.00
CA LEU A 79 8.65 6.41 15.54
C LEU A 79 9.52 6.96 16.66
N ASN A 80 9.74 8.26 16.61
CA ASN A 80 10.31 9.02 17.71
C ASN A 80 9.23 10.00 18.18
N ILE A 81 8.79 9.85 19.42
CA ILE A 81 7.76 10.69 20.04
C ILE A 81 8.46 11.51 21.11
N ASP A 82 8.34 12.83 21.01
CA ASP A 82 8.80 13.74 22.05
C ASP A 82 7.70 13.94 23.10
N LEU A 83 8.03 13.66 24.34
CA LEU A 83 7.20 13.87 25.53
C LEU A 83 7.45 15.25 26.13
N SER A 84 8.41 16.03 25.60
CA SER A 84 8.80 17.34 26.10
C SER A 84 7.76 18.43 25.78
N SER A 85 6.54 18.26 26.26
CA SER A 85 5.60 19.38 26.45
C SER A 85 6.03 20.19 27.70
N GLY A 86 7.31 20.57 27.79
CA GLY A 86 7.89 21.34 28.90
C GLY A 86 8.24 20.56 30.19
N MET A 87 8.04 19.24 30.24
CA MET A 87 8.32 18.43 31.45
C MET A 87 9.77 17.96 31.58
N PHE A 88 10.55 17.99 30.49
CA PHE A 88 11.94 17.56 30.47
C PHE A 88 12.80 18.60 29.72
N PRO A 89 14.07 18.80 30.12
CA PRO A 89 15.00 19.64 29.35
C PRO A 89 15.09 19.15 27.89
N GLU A 90 15.22 20.06 26.91
CA GLU A 90 15.24 19.74 25.45
C GLU A 90 16.30 18.68 25.04
N ASN A 91 17.33 18.52 25.87
CA ASN A 91 18.42 17.56 25.68
C ASN A 91 18.29 16.28 26.53
N SER A 92 17.21 16.09 27.28
CA SER A 92 17.03 14.88 28.12
C SER A 92 16.57 13.68 27.27
N PRO A 93 17.27 12.54 27.34
CA PRO A 93 16.83 11.30 26.71
C PRO A 93 15.54 10.73 27.34
N GLU A 94 15.19 11.16 28.55
CA GLU A 94 13.97 10.74 29.26
C GLU A 94 12.70 11.31 28.64
N GLY A 95 12.81 12.43 27.93
CA GLY A 95 11.71 13.05 27.21
C GLY A 95 11.40 12.39 25.87
N LYS A 96 12.13 11.35 25.42
CA LYS A 96 11.97 10.79 24.07
C LYS A 96 11.61 9.30 24.11
N ILE A 97 10.50 8.94 23.49
CA ILE A 97 10.11 7.56 23.26
C ILE A 97 10.50 7.16 21.84
N LYS A 98 11.26 6.08 21.71
CA LYS A 98 11.51 5.42 20.42
C LYS A 98 10.76 4.10 20.35
N ILE A 99 9.89 3.96 19.37
CA ILE A 99 9.12 2.74 19.09
C ILE A 99 9.50 2.22 17.70
N SER A 100 9.83 0.94 17.61
CA SER A 100 10.12 0.26 16.34
C SER A 100 9.14 -0.90 16.18
N LEU A 101 8.36 -0.87 15.11
CA LEU A 101 7.29 -1.80 14.83
C LEU A 101 7.42 -2.36 13.42
N GLU A 102 7.21 -3.66 13.28
CA GLU A 102 7.03 -4.32 12.00
C GLU A 102 5.53 -4.52 11.77
N VAL A 103 4.96 -3.80 10.80
CA VAL A 103 3.55 -3.89 10.45
C VAL A 103 3.39 -4.84 9.28
N ARG A 104 2.83 -6.03 9.54
CA ARG A 104 2.43 -6.97 8.50
C ARG A 104 0.97 -6.75 8.16
N TYR A 105 0.67 -6.54 6.89
CA TYR A 105 -0.69 -6.26 6.43
C TYR A 105 -1.00 -6.91 5.09
N SER A 106 -2.28 -7.10 4.85
CA SER A 106 -2.83 -7.44 3.54
C SER A 106 -3.97 -6.47 3.22
N LEU A 107 -4.18 -6.20 1.93
CA LEU A 107 -5.26 -5.34 1.47
C LEU A 107 -6.45 -6.18 1.04
N TYR A 108 -7.65 -5.74 1.37
CA TYR A 108 -8.85 -6.31 0.77
C TYR A 108 -8.90 -5.92 -0.72
N PRO A 109 -9.16 -6.86 -1.64
CA PRO A 109 -9.18 -6.56 -3.08
C PRO A 109 -10.13 -5.42 -3.45
N ASN A 110 -11.32 -5.38 -2.83
CA ASN A 110 -12.34 -4.37 -3.08
C ASN A 110 -12.05 -3.00 -2.44
N LYS A 111 -10.98 -2.87 -1.66
CA LYS A 111 -10.59 -1.65 -0.93
C LYS A 111 -9.17 -1.20 -1.25
N ALA A 112 -8.44 -1.99 -2.04
CA ALA A 112 -7.05 -1.72 -2.36
C ALA A 112 -6.90 -0.47 -3.23
N PHE A 113 -7.88 -0.16 -4.09
CA PHE A 113 -7.88 1.07 -4.88
C PHE A 113 -7.87 2.33 -3.98
N GLU A 114 -8.85 2.45 -3.07
CA GLU A 114 -8.97 3.58 -2.15
C GLU A 114 -7.70 3.74 -1.27
N PHE A 115 -7.14 2.62 -0.82
CA PHE A 115 -5.88 2.63 -0.07
C PHE A 115 -4.71 3.16 -0.92
N LEU A 116 -4.55 2.69 -2.15
CA LEU A 116 -3.44 3.09 -3.02
C LEU A 116 -3.59 4.52 -3.54
N GLU A 117 -4.82 5.01 -3.68
CA GLU A 117 -5.10 6.42 -3.98
C GLU A 117 -4.66 7.32 -2.83
N ALA A 118 -4.94 6.93 -1.57
CA ALA A 118 -4.55 7.70 -0.39
C ALA A 118 -3.06 7.56 -0.04
N ALA A 119 -2.51 6.36 -0.14
CA ALA A 119 -1.14 6.04 0.28
C ALA A 119 -0.11 6.27 -0.84
N GLY A 120 -0.53 6.24 -2.10
CA GLY A 120 0.35 6.09 -3.24
C GLY A 120 0.78 4.63 -3.46
N ILE A 121 1.55 4.41 -4.53
CA ILE A 121 1.88 3.06 -5.02
C ILE A 121 3.32 2.66 -4.69
N GLY A 122 4.21 3.64 -4.62
CA GLY A 122 5.60 3.41 -4.24
C GLY A 122 5.71 2.93 -2.79
N GLN A 123 6.58 1.95 -2.54
CA GLN A 123 6.76 1.38 -1.21
C GLN A 123 7.07 2.46 -0.16
N GLU A 124 7.88 3.46 -0.52
CA GLU A 124 8.20 4.60 0.35
C GLU A 124 6.97 5.45 0.72
N LYS A 125 6.07 5.68 -0.25
CA LYS A 125 4.83 6.44 -0.03
C LYS A 125 3.88 5.66 0.88
N ILE A 126 3.77 4.35 0.64
CA ILE A 126 3.00 3.41 1.47
C ILE A 126 3.56 3.35 2.90
N ASP A 127 4.88 3.22 3.06
CA ASP A 127 5.53 3.19 4.37
C ASP A 127 5.35 4.51 5.12
N ALA A 128 5.38 5.65 4.42
CA ALA A 128 5.10 6.95 5.00
C ALA A 128 3.63 7.07 5.46
N TYR A 129 2.69 6.57 4.65
CA TYR A 129 1.27 6.54 5.00
C TYR A 129 1.00 5.67 6.23
N ILE A 130 1.52 4.44 6.26
CA ILE A 130 1.42 3.53 7.41
C ILE A 130 2.06 4.16 8.65
N ARG A 131 3.26 4.75 8.51
CA ARG A 131 3.92 5.46 9.61
C ARG A 131 3.05 6.57 10.19
N LYS A 132 2.37 7.34 9.34
CA LYS A 132 1.47 8.42 9.77
C LYS A 132 0.29 7.90 10.58
N ILE A 133 -0.34 6.81 10.14
CA ILE A 133 -1.46 6.17 10.87
C ILE A 133 -0.96 5.65 12.22
N VAL A 134 0.12 4.86 12.22
CA VAL A 134 0.67 4.27 13.44
C VAL A 134 1.11 5.35 14.43
N TYR A 135 1.71 6.44 13.94
CA TYR A 135 2.05 7.59 14.77
C TYR A 135 0.81 8.24 15.40
N SER A 136 -0.26 8.44 14.64
CA SER A 136 -1.52 9.00 15.14
C SER A 136 -2.10 8.16 16.29
N VAL A 137 -2.20 6.84 16.10
CA VAL A 137 -2.73 5.90 17.11
C VAL A 137 -1.85 5.91 18.36
N ILE A 138 -0.53 5.73 18.19
CA ILE A 138 0.39 5.64 19.32
C ILE A 138 0.48 6.96 20.07
N ARG A 139 0.49 8.10 19.39
CA ARG A 139 0.52 9.41 20.04
C ARG A 139 -0.68 9.60 20.95
N LYS A 140 -1.90 9.27 20.51
CA LYS A 140 -3.11 9.35 21.34
C LYS A 140 -2.95 8.51 22.62
N LYS A 141 -2.39 7.30 22.50
CA LYS A 141 -2.17 6.41 23.65
C LYS A 141 -1.05 6.85 24.58
N VAL A 142 0.01 7.44 24.03
CA VAL A 142 1.06 8.08 24.83
C VAL A 142 0.45 9.24 25.64
N GLU A 143 -0.38 10.08 25.04
CA GLU A 143 -1.07 11.18 25.73
C GLU A 143 -2.01 10.66 26.83
N GLU A 144 -2.72 9.54 26.59
CA GLU A 144 -3.57 8.87 27.60
C GLU A 144 -2.75 8.33 28.79
N PHE A 145 -1.62 7.68 28.52
CA PHE A 145 -0.78 7.06 29.55
C PHE A 145 0.18 8.02 30.24
N LEU A 146 0.39 9.22 29.70
CA LEU A 146 1.21 10.28 30.30
C LEU A 146 0.68 10.74 31.66
N ALA A 147 -0.58 10.45 32.01
CA ALA A 147 -1.12 10.68 33.35
C ALA A 147 -0.36 9.92 34.45
N ASN A 148 0.35 8.83 34.13
CA ASN A 148 1.22 8.13 35.05
C ASN A 148 2.57 7.77 34.39
N PRO A 149 3.54 8.72 34.39
CA PRO A 149 4.82 8.55 33.69
C PRO A 149 5.61 7.31 34.13
N ASN A 150 5.51 6.94 35.41
CA ASN A 150 6.23 5.80 35.98
C ASN A 150 5.74 4.45 35.41
N ALA A 151 4.49 4.38 34.95
CA ALA A 151 3.89 3.19 34.35
C ALA A 151 3.85 3.24 32.81
N LEU A 152 4.25 4.35 32.19
CA LEU A 152 4.11 4.62 30.75
C LEU A 152 4.70 3.51 29.88
N LYS A 153 5.93 3.08 30.18
CA LYS A 153 6.62 2.01 29.43
C LYS A 153 5.85 0.68 29.50
N THR A 154 5.42 0.29 30.70
CA THR A 154 4.69 -0.97 30.93
C THR A 154 3.31 -0.94 30.28
N ASN A 155 2.61 0.20 30.37
CA ASN A 155 1.30 0.38 29.76
C ASN A 155 1.39 0.35 28.22
N LEU A 156 2.39 1.01 27.63
CA LEU A 156 2.63 0.98 26.19
C LEU A 156 3.00 -0.42 25.69
N ASP A 157 3.90 -1.14 26.38
CA ASP A 157 4.26 -2.52 25.97
C ASP A 157 3.05 -3.47 26.04
N ASN A 158 2.25 -3.37 27.10
CA ASN A 158 1.02 -4.13 27.23
C ASN A 158 0.03 -3.79 26.11
N TYR A 159 -0.20 -2.50 25.86
CA TYR A 159 -1.09 -2.01 24.81
C TYR A 159 -0.67 -2.51 23.42
N LEU A 160 0.61 -2.42 23.09
CA LEU A 160 1.16 -2.88 21.80
C LEU A 160 0.95 -4.37 21.59
N ARG A 161 0.95 -5.18 22.66
CA ARG A 161 0.75 -6.63 22.60
C ARG A 161 -0.72 -7.04 22.52
N THR A 162 -1.63 -6.32 23.17
CA THR A 162 -3.01 -6.78 23.37
C THR A 162 -4.05 -6.06 22.54
N SER A 163 -3.91 -4.74 22.31
CA SER A 163 -5.00 -3.90 21.80
C SER A 163 -4.64 -3.09 20.56
N PHE A 164 -3.35 -2.87 20.31
CA PHE A 164 -2.88 -2.06 19.18
C PHE A 164 -3.40 -2.56 17.82
N SER A 165 -3.34 -3.87 17.56
CA SER A 165 -3.81 -4.44 16.30
C SER A 165 -5.30 -4.20 16.05
N SER A 166 -6.15 -4.31 17.08
CA SER A 166 -7.59 -4.06 16.95
C SER A 166 -7.91 -2.59 16.73
N GLU A 167 -7.18 -1.69 17.39
CA GLU A 167 -7.40 -0.26 17.27
C GLU A 167 -6.90 0.27 15.93
N LEU A 168 -5.75 -0.22 15.45
CA LEU A 168 -5.24 0.08 14.11
C LEU A 168 -6.23 -0.33 13.01
N LEU A 169 -6.88 -1.49 13.15
CA LEU A 169 -7.93 -1.92 12.22
C LEU A 169 -9.21 -1.09 12.28
N SER A 170 -9.51 -0.50 13.45
CA SER A 170 -10.66 0.38 13.61
C SER A 170 -10.44 1.75 12.95
N GLU A 171 -9.20 2.24 12.94
CA GLU A 171 -8.83 3.47 12.21
C GLU A 171 -8.70 3.21 10.69
N GLU A 172 -8.14 2.07 10.27
CA GLU A 172 -7.91 1.77 8.85
C GLU A 172 -8.73 0.58 8.35
N LYS A 173 -9.92 0.89 7.80
CA LYS A 173 -10.90 -0.11 7.31
C LYS A 173 -10.45 -0.90 6.09
N HIS A 174 -9.32 -0.54 5.46
CA HIS A 174 -8.82 -1.17 4.24
C HIS A 174 -7.87 -2.34 4.52
N PHE A 175 -7.38 -2.49 5.76
CA PHE A 175 -6.48 -3.57 6.15
C PHE A 175 -7.21 -4.86 6.51
N LYS A 176 -6.58 -5.98 6.14
CA LYS A 176 -6.89 -7.35 6.58
C LYS A 176 -5.69 -7.90 7.35
N ILE A 177 -5.91 -8.30 8.60
CA ILE A 177 -4.97 -9.11 9.40
C ILE A 177 -5.24 -10.59 9.16
#